data_AF-A0AAV2RKX7-F1
#
_entry.id   AF-A0AAV2RKX7-F1
#
_cell.length_a   1.000
_cell.length_b   1.000
_cell.length_c   1.000
_cell.angle_alpha   90.00
_cell.angle_beta   90.00
_cell.angle_gamma   90.00
#
_symmetry.space_group_name_H-M   'P 1'
#
loop_
_entity.id
_entity.type
_entity.pdbx_description
1 polymer ?
#
loop_
_entity_poly.entity_id
_entity_poly.type
_entity_poly.pdbx_seq_one_letter_code
_entity_poly.pdbx_strand_id
1 'polypeptide(L)'
;VCLKQLNGEGVADSLSFIMTQLGRLLVVMALAVCHIEYSASASAKEFLVITVATNETDGFLRFKRSIYTNKLKYKVIGLGEVWKGGNIEKEAGGGHKINLLKKELEKHKDN
;
A
#
# COMPACT_ATOMS: atom_id res chain seq x y z
N VAL A 1 -37.69 16.40 -66.21
CA VAL A 1 -36.68 17.25 -65.53
C VAL A 1 -36.61 16.76 -64.09
N CYS A 2 -35.40 16.69 -63.51
CA CYS A 2 -35.09 16.19 -62.16
C CYS A 2 -34.90 14.66 -62.00
N LEU A 3 -33.83 14.14 -62.59
CA LEU A 3 -33.22 12.85 -62.21
C LEU A 3 -31.69 12.98 -62.07
N LYS A 4 -31.21 14.08 -61.48
CA LYS A 4 -29.79 14.24 -61.19
C LYS A 4 -29.61 15.02 -59.90
N GLN A 5 -28.69 14.49 -59.08
CA GLN A 5 -28.11 15.05 -57.86
C GLN A 5 -28.88 14.75 -56.57
N LEU A 6 -28.20 13.98 -55.70
CA LEU A 6 -28.36 13.80 -54.23
C LEU A 6 -28.14 12.32 -53.88
N ASN A 7 -26.95 11.76 -54.11
CA ASN A 7 -26.63 10.44 -53.53
C ASN A 7 -25.14 10.13 -53.29
N GLY A 8 -24.25 11.15 -53.29
CA GLY A 8 -22.80 10.92 -53.19
C GLY A 8 -22.10 11.60 -51.99
N GLU A 9 -22.55 12.78 -51.58
CA GLU A 9 -21.82 13.61 -50.61
C GLU A 9 -22.11 13.20 -49.15
N GLY A 10 -23.36 12.90 -48.81
CA GLY A 10 -23.73 12.50 -47.44
C GLY A 10 -23.14 11.17 -46.98
N VAL A 11 -22.76 10.27 -47.90
CA VAL A 11 -22.14 8.98 -47.55
C VAL A 11 -20.68 9.16 -47.14
N ALA A 12 -19.94 10.05 -47.82
CA ALA A 12 -18.57 10.39 -47.48
C ALA A 12 -18.48 11.11 -46.11
N ASP A 13 -19.43 12.00 -45.84
CA ASP A 13 -19.53 12.70 -44.55
C ASP A 13 -19.96 11.77 -43.41
N SER A 14 -20.79 10.77 -43.69
CA SER A 14 -21.16 9.74 -42.72
C SER A 14 -19.99 8.80 -42.42
N LEU A 15 -19.19 8.44 -43.43
CA LEU A 15 -17.99 7.63 -43.26
C LEU A 15 -16.90 8.36 -42.46
N SER A 16 -16.70 9.65 -42.70
CA SER A 16 -15.74 10.47 -41.95
C SER A 16 -16.17 10.63 -40.48
N PHE A 17 -17.47 10.76 -40.23
CA PHE A 17 -18.03 10.76 -38.87
C PHE A 17 -17.79 9.43 -38.16
N ILE A 18 -18.09 8.29 -38.80
CA ILE A 18 -17.89 6.95 -38.23
C ILE A 18 -16.39 6.68 -37.94
N MET A 19 -15.51 7.05 -38.86
CA MET A 19 -14.05 6.91 -38.69
C MET A 19 -13.55 7.72 -37.49
N THR A 20 -14.07 8.93 -37.29
CA THR A 20 -13.74 9.78 -36.14
C THR A 20 -14.25 9.19 -34.83
N GLN A 21 -15.44 8.59 -34.82
CA GLN A 21 -15.99 7.91 -33.65
C GLN A 21 -15.23 6.63 -33.28
N LEU A 22 -14.82 5.84 -34.28
CA LEU A 22 -13.98 4.65 -34.06
C LEU A 22 -12.60 5.03 -33.50
N GLY A 23 -12.00 6.11 -34.00
CA GLY A 23 -10.72 6.62 -33.47
C GLY A 23 -10.83 7.10 -32.01
N ARG A 24 -11.91 7.82 -31.68
CA ARG A 24 -12.19 8.23 -30.29
C ARG A 24 -12.40 7.04 -29.36
N LEU A 25 -13.13 6.02 -29.81
CA LEU A 25 -13.37 4.80 -29.04
C LEU A 25 -12.06 4.05 -28.77
N LEU A 26 -11.18 3.93 -29.78
CA LEU A 26 -9.85 3.32 -29.63
C LEU A 26 -8.98 4.04 -28.60
N VAL A 27 -8.97 5.38 -28.60
CA VAL A 27 -8.21 6.18 -27.63
C VAL A 27 -8.77 6.01 -26.20
N VAL A 28 -10.09 6.01 -26.03
CA VAL A 28 -10.71 5.80 -24.71
C VAL A 28 -10.40 4.39 -24.18
N MET A 29 -10.43 3.37 -25.05
CA MET A 29 -10.05 2.01 -24.69
C MET A 29 -8.58 1.91 -24.28
N ALA A 30 -7.67 2.56 -25.00
CA ALA A 30 -6.25 2.59 -24.65
C ALA A 30 -5.98 3.29 -23.30
N LEU A 31 -6.68 4.40 -23.03
CA LEU A 31 -6.59 5.09 -21.74
C LEU A 31 -7.15 4.25 -20.59
N ALA A 32 -8.25 3.53 -20.82
CA ALA A 32 -8.83 2.62 -19.84
C ALA A 32 -7.89 1.45 -19.50
N VAL A 33 -7.26 0.84 -20.51
CA VAL A 33 -6.26 -0.22 -20.32
C VAL A 33 -5.05 0.30 -19.54
N CYS A 34 -4.57 1.49 -19.88
CA CYS A 34 -3.46 2.14 -19.18
C CYS A 34 -3.80 2.44 -17.70
N HIS A 35 -5.04 2.83 -17.41
CA HIS A 35 -5.53 3.06 -16.03
C HIS A 35 -5.57 1.77 -15.18
N ILE A 36 -5.88 0.63 -15.81
CA ILE A 36 -5.91 -0.68 -15.15
C ILE A 36 -4.50 -1.11 -14.75
N GLU A 37 -3.53 -0.95 -15.65
CA GLU A 37 -2.13 -1.33 -15.40
C GLU A 37 -1.48 -0.48 -14.28
N TYR A 38 -1.79 0.82 -14.22
CA TYR A 38 -1.25 1.71 -13.18
C TYR A 38 -1.69 1.32 -11.77
N SER A 39 -2.95 0.88 -11.61
CA SER A 39 -3.48 0.51 -10.29
C SER A 39 -2.85 -0.77 -9.73
N ALA A 40 -2.37 -1.66 -10.59
CA ALA A 40 -1.74 -2.92 -10.18
C ALA A 40 -0.30 -2.74 -9.65
N SER A 41 0.37 -1.63 -9.99
CA SER A 41 1.74 -1.35 -9.54
C SER A 41 1.83 -0.62 -8.20
N ALA A 42 0.71 -0.39 -7.52
CA ALA A 42 0.70 0.00 -6.10
C ALA A 42 0.94 -1.25 -5.24
N SER A 43 2.17 -1.80 -5.32
CA SER A 43 2.61 -2.88 -4.45
C SER A 43 2.48 -2.43 -2.99
N ALA A 44 1.43 -2.92 -2.32
CA ALA A 44 1.22 -2.72 -0.91
C ALA A 44 2.34 -3.47 -0.16
N LYS A 45 3.40 -2.76 0.22
CA LYS A 45 4.46 -3.33 1.04
C LYS A 45 3.85 -3.76 2.37
N GLU A 46 3.85 -5.06 2.62
CA GLU A 46 3.48 -5.62 3.92
C GLU A 46 4.57 -5.25 4.93
N PHE A 47 4.18 -4.60 6.03
CA PHE A 47 5.10 -4.25 7.10
C PHE A 47 4.53 -4.69 8.46
N LEU A 48 5.43 -5.08 9.35
CA LEU A 48 5.12 -5.52 10.71
C LEU A 48 5.83 -4.59 11.71
N VAL A 49 5.07 -4.00 12.64
CA VAL A 49 5.64 -3.18 13.70
C VAL A 49 6.07 -4.07 14.87
N ILE A 50 7.33 -4.00 15.27
CA ILE A 50 7.86 -4.76 16.41
C ILE A 50 8.16 -3.81 17.56
N THR A 51 7.69 -4.15 18.75
CA THR A 51 7.98 -3.38 19.99
C THR A 51 8.47 -4.30 21.09
N VAL A 52 9.29 -3.76 21.98
CA VAL A 52 9.81 -4.47 23.17
C VAL A 52 9.18 -3.82 24.40
N ALA A 53 8.45 -4.60 25.19
CA ALA A 53 7.83 -4.14 26.43
C ALA A 53 7.88 -5.27 27.46
N THR A 54 8.50 -5.02 28.62
CA THR A 54 8.58 -6.01 29.71
C THR A 54 7.38 -5.98 30.65
N ASN A 55 6.75 -4.83 30.80
CA ASN A 55 5.57 -4.63 31.63
C ASN A 55 4.52 -3.79 30.88
N GLU A 56 3.25 -3.95 31.22
CA GLU A 56 2.14 -3.16 30.70
C GLU A 56 2.10 -1.78 31.37
N THR A 57 3.05 -0.93 30.98
CA THR A 57 3.10 0.47 31.43
C THR A 57 2.07 1.32 30.68
N ASP A 58 1.73 2.50 31.23
CA ASP A 58 0.88 3.47 30.54
C ASP A 58 1.42 3.83 29.14
N GLY A 59 2.74 3.93 28.98
CA GLY A 59 3.37 4.17 27.69
C GLY A 59 3.07 3.07 26.66
N PHE A 60 3.05 1.80 27.10
CA PHE A 60 2.67 0.68 26.24
C PHE A 60 1.18 0.72 25.86
N LEU A 61 0.29 1.09 26.78
CA LEU A 61 -1.13 1.26 26.49
C LEU A 61 -1.39 2.38 25.48
N ARG A 62 -0.66 3.49 25.59
CA ARG A 62 -0.70 4.60 24.61
C ARG A 62 -0.23 4.15 23.23
N PHE A 63 0.84 3.37 23.15
CA PHE A 63 1.29 2.75 21.91
C PHE A 63 0.20 1.84 21.32
N LYS A 64 -0.38 0.95 22.13
CA LYS A 64 -1.44 0.02 21.72
C LYS A 64 -2.65 0.77 21.14
N ARG A 65 -3.07 1.86 21.79
CA ARG A 65 -4.16 2.73 21.29
C ARG A 65 -3.83 3.34 19.92
N SER A 66 -2.61 3.83 19.72
CA SER A 66 -2.16 4.38 18.43
C SER A 66 -2.19 3.33 17.32
N ILE A 67 -1.73 2.11 17.61
CA ILE A 67 -1.75 1.01 16.65
C ILE A 67 -3.17 0.62 16.24
N TYR A 68 -4.11 0.57 17.19
CA TYR A 68 -5.51 0.27 16.87
C TYR A 68 -6.14 1.31 15.95
N THR A 69 -5.89 2.60 16.19
CA THR A 69 -6.42 3.68 15.33
C THR A 69 -5.88 3.58 13.91
N ASN A 70 -4.59 3.23 13.76
CA ASN A 70 -3.93 3.13 12.45
C ASN A 70 -4.10 1.76 11.77
N LYS A 71 -4.80 0.79 12.39
CA LYS A 71 -5.02 -0.57 11.89
C LYS A 71 -3.72 -1.28 11.45
N LEU A 72 -2.64 -1.08 12.20
CA LEU A 72 -1.34 -1.66 11.88
C LEU A 72 -1.17 -3.05 12.51
N LYS A 73 -0.48 -3.95 11.80
CA LYS A 73 -0.02 -5.22 12.37
C LYS A 73 1.14 -4.94 13.32
N TYR A 74 1.08 -5.50 14.53
CA TYR A 74 2.15 -5.34 15.52
C TYR A 74 2.47 -6.64 16.26
N LYS A 75 3.71 -6.75 16.73
CA LYS A 75 4.22 -7.82 17.58
C LYS A 75 4.91 -7.24 18.80
N VAL A 76 4.59 -7.77 19.96
CA VAL A 76 5.21 -7.38 21.24
C VAL A 76 6.17 -8.48 21.68
N ILE A 77 7.39 -8.11 22.04
CA ILE A 77 8.44 -9.01 22.53
C ILE A 77 8.74 -8.67 23.99
N GLY A 78 8.97 -9.71 24.80
CA GLY A 78 9.45 -9.57 26.17
C GLY A 78 8.35 -9.28 27.20
N LEU A 79 7.06 -9.33 26.84
CA LEU A 79 5.97 -9.05 27.76
C LEU A 79 5.95 -10.08 28.89
N GLY A 80 6.07 -9.61 30.14
CA GLY A 80 6.17 -10.46 31.33
C GLY A 80 7.57 -11.00 31.62
N GLU A 81 8.57 -10.70 30.78
CA GLU A 81 9.96 -11.04 31.07
C GLU A 81 10.59 -10.02 32.02
N VAL A 82 11.38 -10.50 32.98
CA VAL A 82 12.13 -9.63 33.89
C VAL A 82 13.16 -8.84 33.08
N TRP A 83 13.14 -7.51 33.23
CA TRP A 83 14.11 -6.63 32.60
C TRP A 83 15.53 -6.90 33.12
N LYS A 84 16.44 -7.29 32.21
CA LYS A 84 17.87 -7.53 32.53
C LYS A 84 18.81 -6.45 32.00
N GLY A 85 18.28 -5.31 31.56
CA GLY A 85 19.05 -4.27 30.87
C GLY A 85 19.62 -3.17 31.76
N GLY A 86 19.74 -3.40 33.07
CA GLY A 86 20.22 -2.43 34.05
C GLY A 86 19.21 -1.33 34.38
N ASN A 87 19.56 -0.43 35.31
CA ASN A 87 18.70 0.71 35.65
C ASN A 87 18.88 1.84 34.63
N ILE A 88 17.96 1.92 33.66
CA ILE A 88 18.00 2.87 32.54
C ILE A 88 17.94 4.32 33.03
N GLU A 89 17.37 4.57 34.21
CA GLU A 89 17.22 5.91 34.78
C GLU A 89 18.55 6.48 35.32
N LYS A 90 19.51 5.60 35.65
CA LYS A 90 20.75 5.99 36.34
C LYS A 90 22.01 5.81 35.51
N GLU A 91 22.01 4.87 34.56
CA GLU A 91 23.18 4.54 33.74
C GLU A 91 22.80 4.30 32.28
N ALA A 92 23.80 4.32 31.39
CA ALA A 92 23.63 3.93 30.00
C ALA A 92 23.20 2.45 29.92
N GLY A 93 21.90 2.23 29.74
CA GLY A 93 21.30 0.90 29.70
C GLY A 93 20.62 0.58 28.37
N GLY A 94 19.87 -0.53 28.36
CA GLY A 94 18.96 -0.84 27.26
C GLY A 94 19.50 -1.78 26.18
N GLY A 95 20.73 -2.29 26.29
CA GLY A 95 21.25 -3.32 25.36
C GLY A 95 20.39 -4.59 25.32
N HIS A 96 19.66 -4.88 26.40
CA HIS A 96 18.73 -6.01 26.48
C HIS A 96 17.64 -5.95 25.39
N LYS A 97 17.19 -4.76 24.99
CA LYS A 97 16.20 -4.59 23.91
C LYS A 97 16.73 -5.04 22.56
N ILE A 98 18.04 -4.87 22.31
CA ILE A 98 18.70 -5.27 21.07
C ILE A 98 18.79 -6.80 21.00
N ASN A 99 19.14 -7.44 22.13
CA ASN A 99 19.20 -8.90 22.19
C ASN A 99 17.81 -9.54 21.98
N LEU A 100 16.76 -8.95 22.55
CA LEU A 100 15.38 -9.38 22.32
C LEU A 100 14.96 -9.20 20.86
N LEU A 101 15.29 -8.05 20.27
CA LEU A 101 14.98 -7.78 18.87
C LEU A 101 15.74 -8.71 17.92
N LYS A 102 17.02 -8.99 18.19
CA LYS A 102 17.85 -9.89 17.39
C LYS A 102 17.27 -11.30 17.35
N LYS A 103 16.85 -11.83 18.50
CA LYS A 103 16.20 -13.14 18.61
C LYS A 103 14.90 -13.23 17.82
N GLU A 104 14.11 -12.15 17.79
CA GLU A 104 12.89 -12.15 16.99
C GLU A 104 13.20 -12.03 15.50
N LEU A 105 14.12 -11.15 15.11
CA LEU A 105 14.53 -10.98 13.70
C LEU A 105 15.10 -12.26 13.09
N GLU A 106 15.79 -13.09 13.88
CA GLU A 106 16.26 -14.40 13.42
C GLU A 106 15.11 -15.31 12.96
N LYS A 107 13.90 -15.21 13.53
CA LYS A 107 12.73 -15.98 13.09
C LYS A 107 12.12 -15.49 11.77
N HIS A 108 12.42 -14.26 11.38
CA HIS A 108 11.88 -13.62 10.18
C HIS A 108 12.89 -13.60 9.01
N LYS A 109 14.08 -14.20 9.19
CA LYS A 109 15.15 -14.20 8.17
C LYS A 109 14.96 -15.24 7.05
N ASP A 110 14.14 -16.25 7.26
CA ASP A 110 14.03 -17.40 6.34
C ASP A 110 12.86 -17.31 5.34
N ASN A 111 12.37 -16.10 5.03
CA ASN A 111 11.39 -15.85 3.96
C ASN A 111 11.92 -14.82 2.96
#